data_AF-A0A6G3Q2E2-F1
#
_entry.id   AF-A0A6G3Q2E2-F1
#
_cell.length_a   1.000
_cell.length_b   1.000
_cell.length_c   1.000
_cell.angle_alpha   90.00
_cell.angle_beta   90.00
_cell.angle_gamma   90.00
#
_symmetry.space_group_name_H-M   'P 1'
#
loop_
_entity.id
_entity.type
_entity.pdbx_description
1 polymer ?
#
loop_
_entity_poly.entity_id
_entity_poly.type
_entity_poly.pdbx_seq_one_letter_code
_entity_poly.pdbx_strand_id
1 'polypeptide(L)'
;MNSVTAHDYAWIRTSPLFRHMTESGYTLTLIRGRTPREVLRAMEAERRGTGTGTAGLIEAGDAHRAAVDHDYWDESYVAGAFSVPGENGDWTLVLGFDGGLGIAARCVETLSEGGRVVGHSTNGGKPIHLFHWFEDGELRTTFEGPSSRDGNTPDELVPLLREVGFPLTSGGEHDESTPDIDRKAGVLALAERLTGIRVTESLLQDAVYELGLVPEQPAEEWTGVVIDITDAHGERLHREWTYEEIAAASDRARAEANAPVVITHNEPSARDRSERETGE
;
A
#
# COMPACT_ATOMS: atom_id res chain seq x y z
N MET A 1 -29.04 -19.02 -4.77
CA MET A 1 -27.78 -18.96 -3.99
C MET A 1 -27.88 -17.74 -3.09
N ASN A 2 -27.61 -17.88 -1.79
CA ASN A 2 -27.60 -16.71 -0.90
C ASN A 2 -26.50 -15.76 -1.38
N SER A 3 -26.83 -14.48 -1.55
CA SER A 3 -25.87 -13.46 -1.94
C SER A 3 -24.89 -13.24 -0.80
N VAL A 4 -23.59 -13.38 -1.09
CA VAL A 4 -22.49 -13.10 -0.15
C VAL A 4 -22.51 -11.63 0.23
N THR A 5 -22.34 -11.34 1.52
CA THR A 5 -22.32 -9.99 2.09
C THR A 5 -21.15 -9.81 3.04
N ALA A 6 -20.91 -8.58 3.50
CA ALA A 6 -19.94 -8.28 4.54
C ALA A 6 -20.13 -9.12 5.83
N HIS A 7 -21.35 -9.58 6.12
CA HIS A 7 -21.61 -10.40 7.31
C HIS A 7 -20.92 -11.77 7.24
N ASP A 8 -20.78 -12.36 6.05
CA ASP A 8 -20.13 -13.66 5.83
C ASP A 8 -18.63 -13.64 6.15
N TYR A 9 -18.07 -12.43 6.23
CA TYR A 9 -16.68 -12.14 6.54
C TYR A 9 -16.48 -11.57 7.95
N ALA A 10 -17.49 -11.64 8.84
CA ALA A 10 -17.37 -11.15 10.21
C ALA A 10 -16.26 -11.84 11.04
N TRP A 11 -15.80 -13.02 10.60
CA TRP A 11 -14.69 -13.78 11.21
C TRP A 11 -13.39 -12.95 11.32
N ILE A 12 -13.18 -11.98 10.44
CA ILE A 12 -11.97 -11.15 10.44
C ILE A 12 -11.78 -10.36 11.73
N ARG A 13 -12.87 -10.06 12.47
CA ARG A 13 -12.82 -9.29 13.72
C ARG A 13 -12.15 -10.06 14.85
N THR A 14 -12.26 -11.38 14.83
CA THR A 14 -11.73 -12.27 15.86
C THR A 14 -10.48 -13.03 15.42
N SER A 15 -10.16 -13.01 14.13
CA SER A 15 -9.00 -13.70 13.56
C SER A 15 -7.67 -13.08 14.03
N PRO A 16 -6.81 -13.85 14.71
CA PRO A 16 -5.45 -13.42 15.02
C PRO A 16 -4.61 -13.19 13.75
N LEU A 17 -4.83 -14.00 12.71
CA LEU A 17 -4.15 -13.83 11.42
C LEU A 17 -4.53 -12.50 10.79
N PHE A 18 -5.83 -12.21 10.69
CA PHE A 18 -6.28 -10.97 10.05
C PHE A 18 -5.84 -9.74 10.84
N ARG A 19 -5.80 -9.82 12.18
CA ARG A 19 -5.19 -8.79 13.01
C ARG A 19 -3.73 -8.55 12.61
N HIS A 20 -2.91 -9.61 12.54
CA HIS A 20 -1.52 -9.50 12.11
C HIS A 20 -1.41 -8.87 10.70
N MET A 21 -2.19 -9.36 9.73
CA MET A 21 -2.25 -8.77 8.38
C MET A 21 -2.53 -7.26 8.43
N THR A 22 -3.52 -6.82 9.21
CA THR A 22 -3.87 -5.40 9.31
C THR A 22 -2.86 -4.55 10.07
N GLU A 23 -2.09 -5.14 10.99
CA GLU A 23 -1.04 -4.45 11.74
C GLU A 23 0.22 -4.28 10.87
N SER A 24 0.63 -5.34 10.17
CA SER A 24 1.79 -5.32 9.27
C SER A 24 1.54 -4.54 7.97
N GLY A 25 0.28 -4.38 7.59
CA GLY A 25 -0.09 -4.04 6.22
C GLY A 25 0.04 -5.27 5.32
N TYR A 26 -0.88 -5.39 4.36
CA TYR A 26 -0.92 -6.52 3.46
C TYR A 26 -1.47 -6.14 2.11
N THR A 27 -1.13 -6.97 1.14
CA THR A 27 -1.76 -7.03 -0.17
C THR A 27 -2.28 -8.45 -0.40
N LEU A 28 -3.57 -8.56 -0.73
CA LEU A 28 -4.21 -9.80 -1.15
C LEU A 28 -4.74 -9.61 -2.57
N THR A 29 -4.23 -10.39 -3.52
CA THR A 29 -4.60 -10.27 -4.94
C THR A 29 -4.99 -11.62 -5.53
N LEU A 30 -6.15 -11.67 -6.19
CA LEU A 30 -6.66 -12.81 -6.93
C LEU A 30 -6.48 -12.57 -8.43
N ILE A 31 -5.80 -13.49 -9.13
CA ILE A 31 -5.45 -13.38 -10.55
C ILE A 31 -5.97 -14.61 -11.31
N ARG A 32 -6.87 -14.41 -12.27
CA ARG A 32 -7.48 -15.50 -13.04
C ARG A 32 -6.53 -16.02 -14.12
N GLY A 33 -6.44 -17.35 -14.26
CA GLY A 33 -5.80 -18.01 -15.41
C GLY A 33 -4.26 -17.96 -15.41
N ARG A 34 -3.65 -17.56 -14.30
CA ARG A 34 -2.19 -17.56 -14.12
C ARG A 34 -1.81 -18.53 -13.01
N THR A 35 -0.66 -19.17 -13.15
CA THR A 35 -0.08 -20.02 -12.11
C THR A 35 0.70 -19.20 -11.08
N PRO A 36 0.90 -19.68 -9.85
CA PRO A 36 1.69 -18.99 -8.83
C PRO A 36 3.10 -18.59 -9.31
N ARG A 37 3.73 -19.46 -10.11
CA ARG A 37 5.08 -19.24 -10.64
C ARG A 37 5.12 -18.19 -11.74
N GLU A 38 4.08 -18.08 -12.55
CA GLU A 38 3.99 -17.03 -13.57
C GLU A 38 3.77 -15.67 -12.91
N VAL A 39 2.91 -15.63 -11.89
CA VAL A 39 2.64 -14.41 -11.12
C VAL A 39 3.90 -13.92 -10.42
N LEU A 40 4.58 -14.78 -9.64
CA LEU A 40 5.82 -14.39 -8.95
C LEU A 40 6.92 -13.96 -9.94
N ARG A 41 6.99 -14.59 -11.12
CA ARG A 41 7.93 -14.16 -12.16
C ARG A 41 7.59 -12.78 -12.71
N ALA A 42 6.31 -12.49 -12.95
CA ALA A 42 5.87 -11.19 -13.41
C ALA A 42 6.13 -10.09 -12.36
N MET A 43 6.13 -10.45 -11.08
CA MET A 43 6.55 -9.58 -9.97
C MET A 43 8.08 -9.47 -9.82
N GLU A 44 8.84 -10.06 -10.76
CA GLU A 44 10.30 -10.13 -10.73
C GLU A 44 10.86 -10.80 -9.46
N ALA A 45 10.04 -11.63 -8.80
CA ALA A 45 10.39 -12.19 -7.52
C ALA A 45 11.47 -13.28 -7.65
N GLU A 46 12.51 -13.19 -6.83
CA GLU A 46 13.51 -14.24 -6.68
C GLU A 46 12.87 -15.43 -5.94
N ARG A 47 12.96 -16.64 -6.48
CA ARG A 47 12.35 -17.83 -5.88
C ARG A 47 12.95 -18.16 -4.51
N ARG A 48 12.08 -18.37 -3.51
CA ARG A 48 12.46 -18.73 -2.13
C ARG A 48 11.92 -20.10 -1.68
N GLY A 49 11.52 -20.93 -2.62
CA GLY A 49 10.99 -22.27 -2.32
C GLY A 49 9.51 -22.23 -1.95
N THR A 50 9.11 -23.01 -0.95
CA THR A 50 7.70 -23.14 -0.55
C THR A 50 7.52 -22.98 0.96
N GLY A 51 6.39 -22.42 1.37
CA GLY A 51 5.99 -22.28 2.78
C GLY A 51 4.63 -22.92 3.03
N THR A 52 4.47 -23.59 4.17
CA THR A 52 3.18 -24.15 4.58
C THR A 52 2.38 -23.10 5.35
N GLY A 53 1.23 -22.73 4.81
CA GLY A 53 0.32 -21.78 5.40
C GLY A 53 0.89 -20.37 5.50
N THR A 54 0.10 -19.49 6.11
CA THR A 54 0.57 -18.15 6.47
C THR A 54 1.72 -18.19 7.45
N ALA A 55 1.84 -19.23 8.28
CA ALA A 55 2.97 -19.39 9.19
C ALA A 55 4.32 -19.48 8.43
N GLY A 56 4.39 -20.32 7.38
CA GLY A 56 5.58 -20.42 6.56
C GLY A 56 5.89 -19.15 5.75
N LEU A 57 4.86 -18.42 5.32
CA LEU A 57 5.03 -17.10 4.69
C LEU A 57 5.59 -16.06 5.67
N ILE A 58 5.05 -15.99 6.89
CA ILE A 58 5.51 -15.08 7.94
C ILE A 58 6.96 -15.39 8.32
N GLU A 59 7.29 -16.67 8.53
CA GLU A 59 8.65 -17.11 8.85
C GLU A 59 9.65 -16.70 7.77
N ALA A 60 9.29 -16.87 6.49
CA ALA A 60 10.15 -16.44 5.38
C ALA A 60 10.34 -14.92 5.34
N GLY A 61 9.27 -14.15 5.61
CA GLY A 61 9.36 -12.69 5.72
C GLY A 61 10.19 -12.21 6.91
N ASP A 62 10.07 -12.87 8.06
CA ASP A 62 10.87 -12.60 9.25
C ASP A 62 12.35 -12.90 9.02
N ALA A 63 12.65 -14.02 8.36
CA ALA A 63 14.02 -14.40 8.01
C ALA A 63 14.66 -13.40 7.04
N HIS A 64 13.91 -12.88 6.06
CA HIS A 64 14.38 -11.83 5.16
C HIS A 64 14.68 -10.53 5.93
N ARG A 65 13.74 -10.06 6.75
CA ARG A 65 13.91 -8.85 7.57
C ARG A 65 15.07 -8.94 8.56
N ALA A 66 15.39 -10.12 9.05
CA ALA A 66 16.54 -10.34 9.93
C ALA A 66 17.89 -10.36 9.18
N ALA A 67 17.87 -10.59 7.86
CA ALA A 67 19.08 -10.68 7.03
C ALA A 67 19.49 -9.33 6.40
N VAL A 68 18.55 -8.40 6.24
CA VAL A 68 18.80 -7.06 5.71
C VAL A 68 19.37 -6.13 6.79
N ASP A 69 20.30 -5.27 6.41
CA ASP A 69 20.93 -4.31 7.31
C ASP A 69 19.95 -3.16 7.63
N HIS A 70 19.87 -2.75 8.89
CA HIS A 70 18.90 -1.77 9.38
C HIS A 70 19.16 -0.33 8.89
N ASP A 71 20.32 -0.08 8.28
CA ASP A 71 20.75 1.25 7.83
C ASP A 71 20.19 1.63 6.43
N TYR A 72 19.54 0.70 5.73
CA TYR A 72 18.88 0.95 4.44
C TYR A 72 17.40 0.53 4.52
N TRP A 73 16.50 1.38 4.04
CA TRP A 73 15.07 1.09 4.01
C TRP A 73 14.78 0.17 2.82
N ASP A 74 15.12 -1.12 2.95
CA ASP A 74 14.82 -2.13 1.95
C ASP A 74 13.32 -2.44 1.94
N GLU A 75 12.60 -1.95 0.93
CA GLU A 75 11.17 -2.21 0.73
C GLU A 75 10.88 -3.57 0.06
N SER A 76 11.91 -4.39 -0.18
CA SER A 76 11.69 -5.75 -0.66
C SER A 76 10.94 -6.60 0.37
N TYR A 77 10.10 -7.51 -0.14
CA TYR A 77 9.23 -8.31 0.71
C TYR A 77 9.02 -9.71 0.15
N VAL A 78 8.71 -10.67 1.03
CA VAL A 78 8.36 -12.02 0.59
C VAL A 78 6.87 -12.07 0.28
N ALA A 79 6.55 -12.41 -0.97
CA ALA A 79 5.21 -12.75 -1.42
C ALA A 79 5.02 -14.28 -1.45
N GLY A 80 3.84 -14.73 -1.02
CA GLY A 80 3.40 -16.09 -1.20
C GLY A 80 2.30 -16.17 -2.24
N ALA A 81 2.35 -17.17 -3.13
CA ALA A 81 1.31 -17.42 -4.12
C ALA A 81 0.86 -18.88 -4.15
N PHE A 82 -0.44 -19.13 -4.31
CA PHE A 82 -0.98 -20.48 -4.48
C PHE A 82 -2.23 -20.50 -5.38
N SER A 83 -2.51 -21.65 -5.98
CA SER A 83 -3.68 -21.85 -6.85
C SER A 83 -4.96 -22.09 -6.04
N VAL A 84 -6.07 -21.49 -6.47
CA VAL A 84 -7.41 -21.69 -5.94
C VAL A 84 -8.36 -22.02 -7.10
N PRO A 85 -9.11 -23.12 -7.05
CA PRO A 85 -10.07 -23.46 -8.10
C PRO A 85 -11.23 -22.46 -8.11
N GLY A 86 -11.62 -22.00 -9.29
CA GLY A 86 -12.79 -21.13 -9.50
C GLY A 86 -13.74 -21.69 -10.55
N GLU A 87 -14.99 -21.22 -10.54
CA GLU A 87 -16.04 -21.72 -11.47
C GLU A 87 -15.70 -21.47 -12.94
N ASN A 88 -14.97 -20.38 -13.24
CA ASN A 88 -14.61 -19.95 -14.59
C ASN A 88 -13.10 -20.01 -14.83
N GLY A 89 -12.44 -21.00 -14.24
CA GLY A 89 -11.01 -21.23 -14.33
C GLY A 89 -10.30 -21.03 -13.00
N ASP A 90 -9.08 -21.54 -12.94
CA ASP A 90 -8.24 -21.44 -11.75
C ASP A 90 -7.77 -20.00 -11.53
N TRP A 91 -7.69 -19.65 -10.26
CA TRP A 91 -7.14 -18.39 -9.78
C TRP A 91 -5.81 -18.64 -9.10
N THR A 92 -4.94 -17.64 -9.08
CA THR A 92 -3.83 -17.55 -8.14
C THR A 92 -4.16 -16.50 -7.10
N LEU A 93 -4.06 -16.87 -5.83
CA LEU A 93 -4.07 -15.92 -4.72
C LEU A 93 -2.62 -15.58 -4.37
N VAL A 94 -2.30 -14.29 -4.35
CA VAL A 94 -1.04 -13.73 -3.85
C VAL A 94 -1.31 -13.02 -2.54
N LEU A 95 -0.47 -13.30 -1.54
CA LEU A 95 -0.46 -12.65 -0.25
C LEU A 95 0.95 -12.12 0.05
N GLY A 96 1.04 -10.84 0.41
CA GLY A 96 2.28 -10.21 0.90
C GLY A 96 2.01 -9.41 2.15
N PHE A 97 2.98 -9.39 3.07
CA PHE A 97 3.03 -8.48 4.23
C PHE A 97 3.98 -7.32 3.89
N ASP A 98 3.52 -6.48 2.98
CA ASP A 98 4.30 -5.52 2.21
C ASP A 98 4.04 -4.08 2.63
N GLY A 99 3.44 -3.85 3.81
CA GLY A 99 3.01 -2.51 4.20
C GLY A 99 1.96 -1.92 3.23
N GLY A 100 1.28 -2.75 2.44
CA GLY A 100 0.26 -2.32 1.49
C GLY A 100 0.79 -1.73 0.18
N LEU A 101 2.07 -1.94 -0.15
CA LEU A 101 2.69 -1.47 -1.40
C LEU A 101 1.97 -1.98 -2.66
N GLY A 102 1.39 -3.17 -2.59
CA GLY A 102 0.66 -3.75 -3.71
C GLY A 102 1.56 -4.46 -4.70
N ILE A 103 0.94 -5.02 -5.75
CA ILE A 103 1.66 -5.47 -6.94
C ILE A 103 1.78 -4.26 -7.87
N ALA A 104 2.98 -4.03 -8.45
CA ALA A 104 3.22 -2.93 -9.36
C ALA A 104 2.16 -2.86 -10.48
N ALA A 105 1.65 -1.66 -10.78
CA ALA A 105 0.52 -1.47 -11.69
C ALA A 105 0.74 -2.11 -13.08
N ARG A 106 1.93 -1.93 -13.67
CA ARG A 106 2.32 -2.56 -14.94
C ARG A 106 2.28 -4.09 -14.90
N CYS A 107 2.65 -4.66 -13.77
CA CYS A 107 2.59 -6.10 -13.54
C CYS A 107 1.12 -6.56 -13.47
N VAL A 108 0.26 -5.83 -12.73
CA VAL A 108 -1.18 -6.15 -12.64
C VAL A 108 -1.89 -6.02 -13.99
N GLU A 109 -1.60 -4.98 -14.78
CA GLU A 109 -2.09 -4.80 -16.14
C GLU A 109 -1.76 -6.05 -16.97
N THR A 110 -0.49 -6.43 -17.05
CA THR A 110 -0.02 -7.61 -17.79
C THR A 110 -0.68 -8.90 -17.30
N LEU A 111 -0.76 -9.10 -15.98
CA LEU A 111 -1.35 -10.30 -15.39
C LEU A 111 -2.85 -10.42 -15.66
N SER A 112 -3.53 -9.29 -15.85
CA SER A 112 -4.97 -9.23 -16.17
C SER A 112 -5.29 -9.46 -17.65
N GLU A 113 -4.30 -9.48 -18.56
CA GLU A 113 -4.54 -9.75 -19.98
C GLU A 113 -5.20 -11.13 -20.20
N GLY A 114 -6.35 -11.15 -20.89
CA GLY A 114 -7.15 -12.36 -21.12
C GLY A 114 -7.82 -12.89 -19.86
N GLY A 115 -7.89 -12.08 -18.81
CA GLY A 115 -8.19 -12.49 -17.45
C GLY A 115 -8.76 -11.37 -16.60
N ARG A 116 -8.76 -11.61 -15.28
CA ARG A 116 -9.25 -10.66 -14.28
C ARG A 116 -8.26 -10.63 -13.12
N VAL A 117 -8.02 -9.45 -12.58
CA VAL A 117 -7.33 -9.26 -11.31
C VAL A 117 -8.22 -8.50 -10.35
N VAL A 118 -8.35 -9.02 -9.13
CA VAL A 118 -9.04 -8.35 -8.02
C VAL A 118 -8.09 -8.30 -6.85
N GLY A 119 -7.71 -7.10 -6.44
CA GLY A 119 -6.77 -6.87 -5.34
C GLY A 119 -7.38 -6.01 -4.26
N HIS A 120 -6.99 -6.25 -3.01
CA HIS A 120 -7.16 -5.28 -1.96
C HIS A 120 -5.96 -5.24 -1.01
N SER A 121 -5.66 -4.05 -0.50
CA SER A 121 -4.52 -3.84 0.37
C SER A 121 -4.81 -2.86 1.50
N THR A 122 -3.92 -2.86 2.49
CA THR A 122 -3.93 -1.91 3.60
C THR A 122 -2.50 -1.66 4.06
N ASN A 123 -2.20 -0.43 4.47
CA ASN A 123 -0.83 0.00 4.78
C ASN A 123 -0.43 -0.10 6.26
N GLY A 124 -1.08 -0.98 7.03
CA GLY A 124 -0.76 -1.19 8.44
C GLY A 124 -1.30 -0.09 9.34
N GLY A 125 -2.30 -0.40 10.18
CA GLY A 125 -2.79 0.50 11.23
C GLY A 125 -3.48 1.81 10.81
N LYS A 126 -3.49 2.18 9.52
CA LYS A 126 -4.20 3.37 8.99
C LYS A 126 -5.51 2.97 8.28
N PRO A 127 -6.48 3.91 8.15
CA PRO A 127 -7.79 3.62 7.54
C PRO A 127 -7.76 3.53 6.00
N ILE A 128 -6.60 3.28 5.38
CA ILE A 128 -6.49 3.15 3.92
C ILE A 128 -6.83 1.72 3.53
N HIS A 129 -7.81 1.58 2.64
CA HIS A 129 -8.35 0.31 2.14
C HIS A 129 -8.44 0.38 0.63
N LEU A 130 -7.34 0.08 -0.06
CA LEU A 130 -7.35 0.11 -1.50
C LEU A 130 -8.03 -1.15 -2.04
N PHE A 131 -8.89 -0.95 -3.02
CA PHE A 131 -9.49 -1.99 -3.83
C PHE A 131 -9.15 -1.72 -5.29
N HIS A 132 -8.81 -2.77 -6.03
CA HIS A 132 -8.53 -2.69 -7.46
C HIS A 132 -9.22 -3.82 -8.21
N TRP A 133 -9.85 -3.48 -9.32
CA TRP A 133 -10.39 -4.43 -10.28
C TRP A 133 -9.85 -4.12 -11.68
N PHE A 134 -9.11 -5.07 -12.24
CA PHE A 134 -8.65 -5.05 -13.62
C PHE A 134 -9.31 -6.17 -14.43
N GLU A 135 -9.58 -5.88 -15.69
CA GLU A 135 -10.00 -6.88 -16.69
C GLU A 135 -9.31 -6.56 -18.01
N ASP A 136 -8.68 -7.58 -18.61
CA ASP A 136 -8.04 -7.50 -19.93
C ASP A 136 -7.03 -6.34 -20.08
N GLY A 137 -6.19 -6.13 -19.07
CA GLY A 137 -5.17 -5.09 -19.08
C GLY A 137 -5.65 -3.71 -18.63
N GLU A 138 -6.95 -3.54 -18.38
CA GLU A 138 -7.52 -2.23 -18.04
C GLU A 138 -7.99 -2.16 -16.60
N LEU A 139 -7.64 -1.05 -15.92
CA LEU A 139 -8.21 -0.71 -14.61
C LEU A 139 -9.69 -0.32 -14.78
N ARG A 140 -10.59 -1.21 -14.36
CA ARG A 140 -12.05 -1.00 -14.42
C ARG A 140 -12.52 -0.11 -13.28
N THR A 141 -12.12 -0.46 -12.05
CA THR A 141 -12.52 0.28 -10.85
C THR A 141 -11.43 0.22 -9.79
N THR A 142 -11.16 1.35 -9.15
CA THR A 142 -10.34 1.44 -7.93
C THR A 142 -11.00 2.39 -6.93
N PHE A 143 -10.78 2.16 -5.64
CA PHE A 143 -11.19 3.09 -4.59
C PHE A 143 -10.46 2.84 -3.27
N GLU A 144 -10.34 3.88 -2.44
CA GLU A 144 -10.10 3.76 -0.99
C GLU A 144 -11.41 3.68 -0.19
N GLY A 145 -12.45 4.35 -0.70
CA GLY A 145 -13.79 4.38 -0.14
C GLY A 145 -14.80 4.16 -1.25
N PRO A 146 -15.80 3.30 -1.04
CA PRO A 146 -16.66 2.82 -2.12
C PRO A 146 -17.55 3.92 -2.74
N SER A 147 -17.66 5.11 -2.15
CA SER A 147 -18.38 6.27 -2.70
C SER A 147 -17.54 7.18 -3.61
N SER A 148 -16.20 7.02 -3.61
CA SER A 148 -15.26 7.76 -4.45
C SER A 148 -14.42 6.75 -5.23
N ARG A 149 -14.77 6.56 -6.50
CA ARG A 149 -14.24 5.49 -7.35
C ARG A 149 -13.62 6.08 -8.60
N ASP A 150 -12.51 5.52 -9.04
CA ASP A 150 -11.81 5.87 -10.27
C ASP A 150 -11.65 4.64 -11.18
N GLY A 151 -11.20 4.83 -12.42
CA GLY A 151 -11.00 3.78 -13.42
C GLY A 151 -11.77 4.03 -14.72
N ASN A 152 -11.73 3.07 -15.63
CA ASN A 152 -12.41 3.18 -16.93
C ASN A 152 -13.93 2.98 -16.83
N THR A 153 -14.40 2.16 -15.89
CA THR A 153 -15.83 1.89 -15.63
C THR A 153 -16.15 1.96 -14.13
N PRO A 154 -15.91 3.10 -13.47
CA PRO A 154 -15.90 3.20 -12.00
C PRO A 154 -17.25 2.92 -11.34
N ASP A 155 -18.37 3.11 -12.06
CA ASP A 155 -19.72 2.92 -11.55
C ASP A 155 -20.31 1.52 -11.82
N GLU A 156 -19.62 0.68 -12.59
CA GLU A 156 -20.08 -0.67 -12.93
C GLU A 156 -20.28 -1.54 -11.68
N LEU A 157 -19.48 -1.31 -10.63
CA LEU A 157 -19.59 -2.04 -9.37
C LEU A 157 -20.64 -1.49 -8.40
N VAL A 158 -21.29 -0.34 -8.65
CA VAL A 158 -22.26 0.25 -7.71
C VAL A 158 -23.37 -0.72 -7.30
N PRO A 159 -24.01 -1.48 -8.21
CA PRO A 159 -25.00 -2.49 -7.82
C PRO A 159 -24.41 -3.56 -6.90
N LEU A 160 -23.22 -4.09 -7.22
CA LEU A 160 -22.55 -5.12 -6.42
C LEU A 160 -22.13 -4.60 -5.04
N LEU A 161 -21.59 -3.37 -4.97
CA LEU A 161 -21.20 -2.71 -3.73
C LEU A 161 -22.39 -2.60 -2.77
N ARG A 162 -23.57 -2.23 -3.29
CA ARG A 162 -24.81 -2.17 -2.50
C ARG A 162 -25.26 -3.55 -2.05
N GLU A 163 -25.19 -4.54 -2.93
CA GLU A 163 -25.57 -5.92 -2.60
C GLU A 163 -24.69 -6.55 -1.52
N VAL A 164 -23.39 -6.24 -1.47
CA VAL A 164 -22.51 -6.73 -0.39
C VAL A 164 -22.66 -5.94 0.91
N GLY A 165 -23.41 -4.84 0.88
CA GLY A 165 -23.84 -4.09 2.06
C GLY A 165 -23.23 -2.70 2.22
N PHE A 166 -22.49 -2.16 1.24
CA PHE A 166 -21.98 -0.79 1.35
C PHE A 166 -23.13 0.23 1.33
N PRO A 167 -23.09 1.27 2.19
CA PRO A 167 -24.13 2.29 2.28
C PRO A 167 -24.03 3.27 1.11
N LEU A 168 -24.52 2.83 -0.05
CA LEU A 168 -24.54 3.62 -1.28
C LEU A 168 -25.96 3.76 -1.83
N THR A 169 -26.25 4.96 -2.36
CA THR A 169 -27.44 5.20 -3.17
C THR A 169 -27.32 4.48 -4.52
N SER A 170 -28.40 4.43 -5.28
CA SER A 170 -28.36 3.88 -6.65
C SER A 170 -27.41 4.64 -7.60
N GLY A 171 -27.11 5.92 -7.30
CA GLY A 171 -26.13 6.72 -8.02
C GLY A 171 -24.69 6.55 -7.52
N GLY A 172 -24.45 5.70 -6.52
CA GLY A 172 -23.11 5.45 -5.99
C GLY A 172 -22.59 6.50 -5.00
N GLU A 173 -23.44 7.43 -4.57
CA GLU A 173 -23.15 8.37 -3.48
C GLU A 173 -23.33 7.67 -2.12
N HIS A 174 -22.73 8.19 -1.05
CA HIS A 174 -22.94 7.65 0.29
C HIS A 174 -24.40 7.85 0.73
N ASP A 175 -25.01 6.78 1.26
CA ASP A 175 -26.37 6.80 1.79
C ASP A 175 -26.35 6.83 3.31
N GLU A 176 -26.56 8.02 3.90
CA GLU A 176 -26.60 8.22 5.35
C GLU A 176 -27.74 7.47 6.05
N SER A 177 -28.75 6.99 5.31
CA SER A 177 -29.86 6.22 5.88
C SER A 177 -29.56 4.73 6.05
N THR A 178 -28.52 4.23 5.38
CA THR A 178 -28.10 2.83 5.43
C THR A 178 -27.01 2.66 6.50
N PRO A 179 -27.10 1.66 7.40
CA PRO A 179 -26.07 1.42 8.40
C PRO A 179 -24.70 1.11 7.79
N ASP A 180 -23.65 1.64 8.40
CA ASP A 180 -22.27 1.32 8.04
C ASP A 180 -21.96 -0.17 8.27
N ILE A 181 -21.08 -0.69 7.42
CA ILE A 181 -20.54 -2.05 7.51
C ILE A 181 -19.04 -2.03 7.80
N ASP A 182 -18.52 -3.18 8.21
CA ASP A 182 -17.08 -3.40 8.24
C ASP A 182 -16.53 -3.36 6.80
N ARG A 183 -15.79 -2.29 6.48
CA ARG A 183 -15.32 -2.04 5.11
C ARG A 183 -14.44 -3.17 4.59
N LYS A 184 -13.59 -3.77 5.43
CA LYS A 184 -12.72 -4.88 5.02
C LYS A 184 -13.54 -6.13 4.73
N ALA A 185 -14.55 -6.41 5.55
CA ALA A 185 -15.48 -7.51 5.30
C ALA A 185 -16.29 -7.28 4.01
N GLY A 186 -16.71 -6.04 3.74
CA GLY A 186 -17.39 -5.66 2.49
C GLY A 186 -16.53 -5.81 1.25
N VAL A 187 -15.24 -5.43 1.32
CA VAL A 187 -14.28 -5.61 0.22
C VAL A 187 -14.01 -7.10 -0.05
N LEU A 188 -13.85 -7.92 0.99
CA LEU A 188 -13.70 -9.37 0.84
C LEU A 188 -14.94 -10.02 0.21
N ALA A 189 -16.14 -9.60 0.65
CA ALA A 189 -17.39 -10.03 0.03
C ALA A 189 -17.48 -9.61 -1.45
N LEU A 190 -17.09 -8.38 -1.78
CA LEU A 190 -17.02 -7.90 -3.16
C LEU A 190 -16.05 -8.74 -4.01
N ALA A 191 -14.87 -9.06 -3.47
CA ALA A 191 -13.90 -9.92 -4.13
C ALA A 191 -14.48 -11.32 -4.42
N GLU A 192 -15.19 -11.93 -3.46
CA GLU A 192 -15.89 -13.19 -3.69
C GLU A 192 -16.97 -13.06 -4.78
N ARG A 193 -17.75 -11.97 -4.80
CA ARG A 193 -18.76 -11.74 -5.85
C ARG A 193 -18.15 -11.61 -7.24
N LEU A 194 -16.94 -11.06 -7.36
CA LEU A 194 -16.26 -10.87 -8.64
C LEU A 194 -15.46 -12.09 -9.11
N THR A 195 -15.02 -12.95 -8.20
CA THR A 195 -14.10 -14.05 -8.50
C THR A 195 -14.73 -15.43 -8.31
N GLY A 196 -15.79 -15.53 -7.52
CA GLY A 196 -16.34 -16.78 -7.01
C GLY A 196 -15.49 -17.42 -5.91
N ILE A 197 -14.40 -16.77 -5.48
CA ILE A 197 -13.46 -17.32 -4.49
C ILE A 197 -13.79 -16.79 -3.10
N ARG A 198 -14.19 -17.71 -2.22
CA ARG A 198 -14.39 -17.40 -0.80
C ARG A 198 -13.06 -17.44 -0.05
N VAL A 199 -12.57 -16.29 0.37
CA VAL A 199 -11.34 -16.20 1.17
C VAL A 199 -11.67 -16.46 2.64
N THR A 200 -11.19 -17.58 3.19
CA THR A 200 -11.34 -17.89 4.62
C THR A 200 -10.00 -17.89 5.33
N GLU A 201 -10.02 -17.77 6.65
CA GLU A 201 -8.81 -17.97 7.46
C GLU A 201 -8.16 -19.33 7.17
N SER A 202 -8.95 -20.40 7.08
CA SER A 202 -8.46 -21.75 6.77
C SER A 202 -7.85 -21.83 5.36
N LEU A 203 -8.44 -21.19 4.35
CA LEU A 203 -7.87 -21.16 3.00
C LEU A 203 -6.45 -20.58 3.03
N LEU A 204 -6.26 -19.49 3.77
CA LEU A 204 -4.95 -18.86 3.89
C LEU A 204 -3.97 -19.69 4.74
N GLN A 205 -4.43 -20.28 5.84
CA GLN A 205 -3.59 -21.04 6.77
C GLN A 205 -3.19 -22.42 6.27
N ASP A 206 -4.00 -23.07 5.45
CA ASP A 206 -3.79 -24.46 5.04
C ASP A 206 -3.10 -24.58 3.67
N ALA A 207 -3.03 -23.48 2.90
CA ALA A 207 -2.41 -23.47 1.58
C ALA A 207 -0.90 -23.71 1.62
N VAL A 208 -0.37 -24.31 0.55
CA VAL A 208 1.08 -24.36 0.31
C VAL A 208 1.44 -23.24 -0.64
N TYR A 209 2.22 -22.28 -0.14
CA TYR A 209 2.66 -21.11 -0.90
C TYR A 209 3.93 -21.43 -1.66
N GLU A 210 3.95 -21.10 -2.95
CA GLU A 210 5.21 -20.81 -3.65
C GLU A 210 5.68 -19.43 -3.16
N LEU A 211 6.93 -19.33 -2.73
CA LEU A 211 7.49 -18.11 -2.13
C LEU A 211 8.41 -17.41 -3.12
N GLY A 212 8.33 -16.07 -3.15
CA GLY A 212 9.24 -15.22 -3.90
C GLY A 212 9.59 -13.96 -3.13
N LEU A 213 10.86 -13.56 -3.16
CA LEU A 213 11.32 -12.26 -2.68
C LEU A 213 11.10 -11.25 -3.81
N VAL A 214 10.12 -10.37 -3.64
CA VAL A 214 9.83 -9.26 -4.55
C VAL A 214 10.82 -8.15 -4.24
N PRO A 215 11.58 -7.66 -5.25
CA PRO A 215 12.53 -6.57 -5.03
C PRO A 215 11.79 -5.27 -4.70
N GLU A 216 12.47 -4.37 -3.99
CA GLU A 216 12.07 -2.96 -3.93
C GLU A 216 11.88 -2.45 -5.37
N GLN A 217 10.71 -1.89 -5.65
CA GLN A 217 10.51 -1.21 -6.92
C GLN A 217 11.45 -0.02 -6.95
N PRO A 218 12.25 0.18 -8.01
CA PRO A 218 13.05 1.38 -8.10
C PRO A 218 12.10 2.56 -7.97
N ALA A 219 12.35 3.44 -6.98
CA ALA A 219 11.65 4.70 -6.92
C ALA A 219 11.75 5.30 -8.32
N GLU A 220 10.61 5.59 -8.96
CA GLU A 220 10.63 6.30 -10.25
C GLU A 220 11.57 7.49 -10.07
N GLU A 221 12.57 7.62 -10.94
CA GLU A 221 13.51 8.73 -10.87
C GLU A 221 12.68 10.01 -10.97
N TRP A 222 12.46 10.63 -9.82
CA TRP A 222 11.65 11.82 -9.68
C TRP A 222 12.46 12.94 -10.31
N THR A 223 12.05 13.34 -11.50
CA THR A 223 12.77 14.34 -12.30
C THR A 223 12.70 15.74 -11.70
N GLY A 224 11.74 15.96 -10.79
CA GLY A 224 11.55 17.22 -10.10
C GLY A 224 10.37 17.21 -9.12
N VAL A 225 10.21 18.31 -8.40
CA VAL A 225 9.10 18.57 -7.47
C VAL A 225 8.38 19.83 -7.90
N VAL A 226 7.06 19.76 -8.02
CA VAL A 226 6.18 20.91 -8.22
C VAL A 226 5.46 21.21 -6.90
N ILE A 227 5.68 22.41 -6.37
CA ILE A 227 4.87 22.96 -5.28
C ILE A 227 3.85 23.91 -5.91
N ASP A 228 2.58 23.57 -5.78
CA ASP A 228 1.46 24.38 -6.22
C ASP A 228 0.50 24.60 -5.05
N ILE A 229 0.62 25.75 -4.39
CA ILE A 229 -0.15 26.10 -3.20
C ILE A 229 -0.94 27.36 -3.52
N THR A 230 -2.25 27.33 -3.28
CA THR A 230 -3.07 28.54 -3.28
C THR A 230 -3.45 28.87 -1.84
N ASP A 231 -3.19 30.09 -1.40
CA ASP A 231 -3.50 30.52 -0.05
C ASP A 231 -5.00 30.85 0.14
N ALA A 232 -5.39 31.20 1.37
CA ALA A 232 -6.76 31.55 1.71
C ALA A 232 -7.28 32.84 1.03
N HIS A 233 -6.38 33.62 0.41
CA HIS A 233 -6.69 34.84 -0.33
C HIS A 233 -6.73 34.62 -1.85
N GLY A 234 -6.48 33.38 -2.30
CA GLY A 234 -6.43 33.02 -3.71
C GLY A 234 -5.10 33.33 -4.38
N GLU A 235 -4.05 33.71 -3.63
CA GLU A 235 -2.71 33.89 -4.18
C GLU A 235 -2.05 32.52 -4.38
N ARG A 236 -1.60 32.26 -5.61
CA ARG A 236 -0.99 30.98 -6.01
C ARG A 236 0.52 31.08 -6.01
N LEU A 237 1.17 30.24 -5.22
CA LEU A 237 2.59 29.90 -5.32
C LEU A 237 2.72 28.65 -6.18
N HIS A 238 3.25 28.82 -7.39
CA HIS A 238 3.65 27.71 -8.26
C HIS A 238 5.16 27.73 -8.46
N ARG A 239 5.84 26.64 -8.09
CA ARG A 239 7.28 26.52 -8.27
C ARG A 239 7.68 25.08 -8.57
N GLU A 240 8.57 24.93 -9.54
CA GLU A 240 9.14 23.67 -9.96
C GLU A 240 10.65 23.67 -9.66
N TRP A 241 11.17 22.53 -9.22
CA TRP A 241 12.59 22.28 -9.07
C TRP A 241 12.94 20.96 -9.72
N THR A 242 14.05 20.89 -10.42
CA THR A 242 14.57 19.62 -10.94
C THR A 242 15.26 18.83 -9.84
N TYR A 243 15.42 17.52 -10.07
CA TYR A 243 16.21 16.65 -9.19
C TYR A 243 17.60 17.20 -8.92
N GLU A 244 18.32 17.65 -9.97
CA GLU A 244 19.68 18.17 -9.87
C GLU A 244 19.73 19.42 -8.97
N GLU A 245 18.74 20.30 -9.06
CA GLU A 245 18.66 21.51 -8.22
C GLU A 245 18.44 21.16 -6.74
N ILE A 246 17.58 20.16 -6.47
CA ILE A 246 17.31 19.68 -5.12
C ILE A 246 18.54 18.96 -4.56
N ALA A 247 19.17 18.07 -5.33
CA ALA A 247 20.37 17.35 -4.93
C ALA A 247 21.51 18.31 -4.62
N ALA A 248 21.77 19.29 -5.50
CA ALA A 248 22.79 20.31 -5.27
C ALA A 248 22.47 21.19 -4.05
N ALA A 249 21.19 21.51 -3.79
CA ALA A 249 20.79 22.24 -2.60
C ALA A 249 20.99 21.43 -1.31
N SER A 250 20.66 20.14 -1.34
CA SER A 250 20.87 19.20 -0.24
C SER A 250 22.37 19.03 0.06
N ASP A 251 23.21 18.86 -0.96
CA ASP A 251 24.65 18.77 -0.82
C ASP A 251 25.27 20.04 -0.23
N ARG A 252 24.82 21.22 -0.69
CA ARG A 252 25.24 22.51 -0.09
C ARG A 252 24.84 22.60 1.37
N ALA A 253 23.59 22.30 1.70
CA ALA A 253 23.10 22.32 3.08
C ALA A 253 23.88 21.35 3.98
N ARG A 254 24.22 20.16 3.46
CA ARG A 254 25.04 19.18 4.17
C ARG A 254 26.48 19.65 4.35
N ALA A 255 27.07 20.31 3.35
CA ALA A 255 28.40 20.89 3.44
C ALA A 255 28.45 22.04 4.45
N GLU A 256 27.43 22.90 4.48
CA GLU A 256 27.30 24.00 5.43
C GLU A 256 27.08 23.49 6.87
N ALA A 257 26.24 22.47 7.05
CA ALA A 257 26.01 21.86 8.36
C ALA A 257 27.28 21.20 8.93
N ASN A 258 28.15 20.68 8.07
CA ASN A 258 29.42 20.05 8.44
C ASN A 258 30.60 21.04 8.49
N ALA A 259 30.39 22.32 8.20
CA ALA A 259 31.45 23.31 8.30
C ALA A 259 31.84 23.55 9.78
N PRO A 260 33.14 23.58 10.11
CA PRO A 260 33.58 23.82 11.47
C PRO A 260 33.20 25.24 11.92
N VAL A 261 32.47 25.33 13.04
CA VAL A 261 32.11 26.60 13.65
C VAL A 261 33.36 27.25 14.25
N VAL A 262 33.85 28.32 13.61
CA VAL A 262 34.96 29.12 14.14
C VAL A 262 34.40 30.14 15.14
N ILE A 263 34.58 29.88 16.43
CA ILE A 263 34.29 30.86 17.49
C ILE A 263 35.49 31.82 17.58
N THR A 264 35.33 33.03 17.06
CA THR A 264 36.31 34.11 17.29
C THR A 264 36.00 34.82 18.59
N HIS A 265 36.85 34.64 19.61
CA HIS A 265 36.81 35.46 20.81
C HIS A 265 37.42 36.84 20.52
N ASN A 266 36.60 37.89 20.61
CA ASN A 266 37.10 39.27 20.65
C ASN A 266 37.65 39.56 22.06
N GLU A 267 38.93 39.91 22.17
CA GLU A 267 39.49 40.42 23.43
C GLU A 267 38.90 41.81 23.76
N PRO A 268 38.54 42.07 25.03
CA PRO A 268 37.90 43.32 25.40
C PRO A 268 38.91 44.48 25.48
N SER A 269 38.59 45.56 24.77
CA SER A 269 39.30 46.84 24.76
C SER A 269 39.37 47.46 26.16
N ALA A 270 40.59 47.73 26.64
CA ALA A 270 40.87 48.43 27.88
C ALA A 270 40.54 49.93 27.82
N ARG A 271 39.24 50.26 27.93
CA ARG A 271 38.76 51.61 28.25
C ARG A 271 37.43 51.53 28.99
N ASP A 272 37.50 51.11 30.25
CA ASP A 272 36.51 51.56 31.25
C ASP A 272 37.05 51.30 32.66
N ARG A 273 37.94 52.19 33.11
CA ARG A 273 38.38 52.19 34.51
C ARG A 273 38.74 53.61 34.92
N SER A 274 37.74 54.45 35.09
CA SER A 274 37.84 55.65 35.93
C SER A 274 36.46 56.20 36.25
N GLU A 275 36.28 56.53 37.54
CA GLU A 275 35.26 57.42 38.11
C GLU A 275 33.95 56.78 38.60
N ARG A 276 33.96 56.38 39.88
CA ARG A 276 33.03 56.95 40.88
C ARG A 276 33.55 56.70 42.30
N GLU A 277 34.34 57.65 42.77
CA GLU A 277 34.53 57.97 44.19
C GLU A 277 33.44 58.96 44.62
N THR A 278 32.86 58.70 45.80
CA THR A 278 32.27 59.63 46.79
C THR A 278 31.00 60.44 46.47
N GLY A 279 30.04 60.40 47.41
CA GLY A 279 29.00 61.42 47.58
C GLY A 279 27.77 60.99 48.38
N GLU A 280 27.91 60.97 49.70
CA GLU A 280 26.91 60.96 50.81
C GLU A 280 25.85 59.84 50.93
#